data_AF-A0A3D5DF51-F1
#
_entry.id   AF-A0A3D5DF51-F1
#
_cell.length_a   1.000
_cell.length_b   1.000
_cell.length_c   1.000
_cell.angle_alpha   90.00
_cell.angle_beta   90.00
_cell.angle_gamma   90.00
#
_symmetry.space_group_name_H-M   'P 1'
#
loop_
_entity.id
_entity.type
_entity.pdbx_description
1 polymer ?
#
loop_
_entity_poly.entity_id
_entity_poly.type
_entity_poly.pdbx_seq_one_letter_code
_entity_poly.pdbx_strand_id
1 'polypeptide(L)'
;MNFGFSGAGPVQQLVQLHHQVIRFNPDAVVMIINVSHFTGDELSDDSLNPAYIYNSDGELELGYSFRNRRSQRYRNTLVGKLFFLLMDDSRVARAIYLRYVNGIGLAAAAQLYDRQAVPTCSFLVAEIDRHLKLWSAHAPTPAFARVEKFIADIAGVRLGEKIPVDLVLYGIGDVRADCVDFSLKREALVAAIESTLSLHGLRLWDADRAVRSGFAHDNEPLSRYYGFGRERGVGHLNYSGHHAYSELLQEVVRSLSTDDHK
;
A
#
# COMPACT_ATOMS: atom_id res chain seq x y z
N MET A 1 -15.53 1.54 -15.22
CA MET A 1 -14.13 1.81 -15.67
C MET A 1 -13.22 1.59 -14.48
N ASN A 2 -12.05 0.94 -14.63
CA ASN A 2 -11.14 0.66 -13.51
C ASN A 2 -9.88 1.54 -13.61
N PHE A 3 -9.58 2.29 -12.55
CA PHE A 3 -8.38 3.10 -12.42
C PHE A 3 -7.38 2.41 -11.46
N GLY A 4 -6.72 1.36 -11.95
CA GLY A 4 -5.66 0.70 -11.19
C GLY A 4 -4.42 1.59 -11.08
N PHE A 5 -4.02 1.93 -9.85
CA PHE A 5 -2.80 2.69 -9.58
C PHE A 5 -1.86 1.90 -8.66
N SER A 6 -0.85 1.25 -9.27
CA SER A 6 0.10 0.39 -8.54
C SER A 6 1.32 1.17 -8.05
N GLY A 7 1.89 0.73 -6.92
CA GLY A 7 3.13 1.29 -6.37
C GLY A 7 2.96 2.64 -5.66
N ALA A 8 1.73 3.06 -5.40
CA ALA A 8 1.41 4.33 -4.75
C ALA A 8 1.20 4.16 -3.25
N GLY A 9 1.85 5.02 -2.46
CA GLY A 9 1.61 5.13 -1.02
C GLY A 9 0.22 5.70 -0.70
N PRO A 10 -0.21 5.70 0.57
CA PRO A 10 -1.56 6.06 0.98
C PRO A 10 -1.98 7.47 0.49
N VAL A 11 -1.13 8.47 0.75
CA VAL A 11 -1.42 9.87 0.39
C VAL A 11 -1.45 10.07 -1.13
N GLN A 12 -0.62 9.36 -1.89
CA GLN A 12 -0.65 9.42 -3.35
C GLN A 12 -1.97 8.88 -3.91
N GLN A 13 -2.48 7.78 -3.35
CA GLN A 13 -3.79 7.24 -3.73
C GLN A 13 -4.91 8.24 -3.40
N LEU A 14 -4.86 8.90 -2.25
CA LEU A 14 -5.82 9.93 -1.87
C LEU A 14 -5.79 11.17 -2.79
N VAL A 15 -4.60 11.68 -3.11
CA VAL A 15 -4.42 12.79 -4.06
C VAL A 15 -4.96 12.41 -5.44
N GLN A 16 -4.67 11.20 -5.90
CA GLN A 16 -5.16 10.68 -7.18
C GLN A 16 -6.70 10.56 -7.18
N LEU A 17 -7.27 10.08 -6.07
CA LEU A 17 -8.71 9.99 -5.87
C LEU A 17 -9.36 11.38 -6.05
N HIS A 18 -8.89 12.38 -5.32
CA HIS A 18 -9.43 13.74 -5.37
C HIS A 18 -9.28 14.41 -6.75
N HIS A 19 -8.11 14.30 -7.38
CA HIS A 19 -7.83 15.09 -8.57
C HIS A 19 -8.26 14.44 -9.88
N GLN A 20 -8.32 13.11 -9.93
CA GLN A 20 -8.54 12.38 -11.18
C GLN A 20 -9.75 11.46 -11.10
N VAL A 21 -9.82 10.60 -10.09
CA VAL A 21 -10.79 9.49 -10.08
C VAL A 21 -12.23 9.98 -9.87
N ILE A 22 -12.47 10.89 -8.92
CA ILE A 22 -13.84 11.40 -8.63
C ILE A 22 -14.50 12.02 -9.87
N ARG A 23 -13.72 12.62 -10.77
CA ARG A 23 -14.24 13.24 -12.01
C ARG A 23 -14.92 12.24 -12.95
N PHE A 24 -14.64 10.96 -12.78
CA PHE A 24 -15.28 9.89 -13.54
C PHE A 24 -16.54 9.33 -12.86
N ASN A 25 -16.97 9.92 -11.73
CA ASN A 25 -18.13 9.51 -10.95
C ASN A 25 -18.17 7.99 -10.69
N PRO A 26 -17.15 7.43 -10.04
CA PRO A 26 -17.07 5.98 -9.83
C PRO A 26 -18.18 5.53 -8.87
N ASP A 27 -18.72 4.34 -9.11
CA ASP A 27 -19.73 3.75 -8.23
C ASP A 27 -19.12 3.32 -6.88
N ALA A 28 -17.82 3.03 -6.84
CA ALA A 28 -17.09 2.69 -5.63
C ALA A 28 -15.57 2.90 -5.77
N VAL A 29 -14.89 3.03 -4.64
CA VAL A 29 -13.43 3.16 -4.56
C VAL A 29 -12.86 2.11 -3.61
N VAL A 30 -11.80 1.44 -4.05
CA VAL A 30 -11.05 0.49 -3.22
C VAL A 30 -9.61 0.99 -3.14
N MET A 31 -9.14 1.27 -1.92
CA MET A 31 -7.76 1.68 -1.65
C MET A 31 -6.98 0.49 -1.10
N ILE A 32 -5.90 0.10 -1.77
CA ILE A 32 -5.09 -1.08 -1.38
C ILE A 32 -3.77 -0.58 -0.80
N ILE A 33 -3.54 -0.81 0.49
CA ILE A 33 -2.45 -0.18 1.26
C ILE A 33 -1.67 -1.24 2.04
N ASN A 34 -0.35 -1.17 2.01
CA ASN A 34 0.48 -1.96 2.92
C ASN A 34 0.39 -1.35 4.32
N VAL A 35 0.13 -2.17 5.35
CA VAL A 35 0.05 -1.70 6.73
C VAL A 35 1.33 -0.98 7.19
N SER A 36 2.49 -1.36 6.65
CA SER A 36 3.79 -0.73 6.97
C SER A 36 3.85 0.75 6.60
N HIS A 37 3.05 1.21 5.62
CA HIS A 37 3.03 2.62 5.23
C HIS A 37 2.49 3.55 6.34
N PHE A 38 1.81 3.00 7.35
CA PHE A 38 1.32 3.79 8.50
C PHE A 38 2.39 3.98 9.58
N THR A 39 3.40 3.11 9.62
CA THR A 39 4.52 3.20 10.57
C THR A 39 5.81 3.71 9.93
N GLY A 40 5.88 3.73 8.60
CA GLY A 40 6.94 4.33 7.82
C GLY A 40 6.76 5.84 7.61
N ASP A 41 7.55 6.37 6.67
CA ASP A 41 7.61 7.80 6.37
C ASP A 41 6.59 8.23 5.29
N GLU A 42 5.81 7.29 4.74
CA GLU A 42 4.88 7.55 3.63
C GLU A 42 3.77 8.55 3.97
N LEU A 43 3.46 8.72 5.26
CA LEU A 43 2.53 9.75 5.73
C LEU A 43 3.20 11.05 6.17
N SER A 44 4.52 11.09 6.39
CA SER A 44 5.21 12.20 7.07
C SER A 44 6.32 12.86 6.26
N ASP A 45 6.93 12.16 5.30
CA ASP A 45 8.03 12.67 4.49
C ASP A 45 7.55 13.11 3.10
N ASP A 46 7.44 14.42 2.92
CA ASP A 46 7.03 15.01 1.66
C ASP A 46 8.20 15.22 0.66
N SER A 47 9.39 14.65 0.94
CA SER A 47 10.59 14.82 0.12
C SER A 47 10.56 14.01 -1.19
N LEU A 48 9.87 12.86 -1.18
CA LEU A 48 9.78 11.95 -2.32
C LEU A 48 8.38 11.93 -2.95
N ASN A 49 7.34 12.05 -2.14
CA ASN A 49 5.93 11.95 -2.51
C ASN A 49 5.13 12.99 -1.70
N PRO A 50 3.84 13.25 -2.00
CA PRO A 50 2.99 13.99 -1.07
C PRO A 50 2.88 13.28 0.27
N ALA A 51 2.84 14.04 1.36
CA ALA A 51 2.69 13.54 2.73
C ALA A 51 1.97 14.57 3.61
N TYR A 52 1.64 14.23 4.85
CA TYR A 52 1.06 15.15 5.82
C TYR A 52 2.14 15.90 6.60
N ILE A 53 2.15 17.22 6.44
CA ILE A 53 3.04 18.16 7.13
C ILE A 53 2.24 19.08 8.04
N TYR A 54 2.87 19.57 9.10
CA TYR A 54 2.27 20.60 9.94
C TYR A 54 2.47 21.97 9.31
N ASN A 55 1.40 22.73 9.20
CA ASN A 55 1.44 24.14 8.79
C ASN A 55 1.85 25.05 9.96
N SER A 56 1.89 26.37 9.72
CA SER A 56 2.22 27.37 10.75
C SER A 56 1.26 27.38 11.94
N ASP A 57 0.03 26.91 11.73
CA ASP A 57 -1.05 26.91 12.72
C ASP A 57 -1.09 25.60 13.52
N GLY A 58 -0.18 24.66 13.22
CA GLY A 58 -0.10 23.35 13.88
C GLY A 58 -1.13 22.34 13.37
N GLU A 59 -1.78 22.62 12.24
CA GLU A 59 -2.72 21.70 11.59
C GLU A 59 -2.01 20.85 10.53
N LEU A 60 -2.50 19.63 10.31
CA LEU A 60 -1.97 18.74 9.28
C LEU A 60 -2.57 19.07 7.91
N GLU A 61 -1.70 19.36 6.94
CA GLU A 61 -2.05 19.58 5.54
C GLU A 61 -1.20 18.72 4.59
N LEU A 62 -1.60 18.65 3.32
CA LEU A 62 -0.84 17.95 2.29
C LEU A 62 0.38 18.78 1.84
N GLY A 63 1.57 18.28 2.14
CA GLY A 63 2.84 18.79 1.66
C GLY A 63 3.18 18.33 0.24
N TYR A 64 3.86 19.19 -0.51
CA TYR A 64 4.25 18.94 -1.90
C TYR A 64 5.73 19.27 -2.18
N SER A 65 6.60 19.26 -1.17
CA SER A 65 8.01 19.66 -1.31
C SER A 65 8.77 18.83 -2.34
N PHE A 66 8.39 17.56 -2.57
CA PHE A 66 8.96 16.71 -3.61
C PHE A 66 8.94 17.35 -5.01
N ARG A 67 8.00 18.25 -5.31
CA ARG A 67 7.94 18.98 -6.59
C ARG A 67 9.18 19.85 -6.84
N ASN A 68 9.86 20.28 -5.78
CA ASN A 68 11.07 21.10 -5.85
C ASN A 68 12.35 20.27 -6.01
N ARG A 69 12.26 18.93 -5.97
CA ARG A 69 13.43 18.05 -6.10
C ARG A 69 14.10 18.22 -7.46
N ARG A 70 15.43 18.14 -7.49
CA ARG A 70 16.22 18.30 -8.73
C ARG A 70 15.79 17.32 -9.83
N SER A 71 15.46 16.07 -9.48
CA SER A 71 14.98 15.07 -10.44
C SER A 71 13.63 15.43 -11.04
N GLN A 72 12.69 15.96 -10.24
CA GLN A 72 11.39 16.40 -10.73
C GLN A 72 11.50 17.69 -11.56
N ARG A 73 12.34 18.63 -11.14
CA ARG A 73 12.66 19.82 -11.96
C ARG A 73 13.32 19.43 -13.28
N TYR A 74 14.23 18.45 -13.27
CA TYR A 74 14.86 17.92 -14.49
C TYR A 74 13.83 17.35 -15.46
N ARG A 75 12.88 16.53 -14.97
CA ARG A 75 11.74 16.01 -15.78
C ARG A 75 10.99 17.10 -16.54
N ASN A 76 10.88 18.29 -15.96
CA ASN A 76 10.17 19.42 -16.56
C ASN A 76 11.01 20.24 -17.55
N THR A 77 12.34 20.02 -17.62
CA THR A 77 13.20 20.67 -18.62
C THR A 77 13.01 20.07 -20.01
N LEU A 78 13.36 20.82 -21.07
CA LEU A 78 13.27 20.32 -22.44
C LEU A 78 14.16 19.08 -22.66
N VAL A 79 15.36 19.08 -22.06
CA VAL A 79 16.29 17.94 -22.07
C VAL A 79 15.69 16.74 -21.33
N GLY A 80 15.11 16.96 -20.14
CA GLY A 80 14.47 15.89 -19.39
C GLY A 80 13.26 15.30 -20.12
N LYS A 81 12.38 16.14 -20.68
CA LYS A 81 11.24 15.69 -21.50
C LYS A 81 11.70 14.84 -22.67
N LEU A 82 12.76 15.25 -23.37
CA LEU A 82 13.32 14.47 -24.46
C LEU A 82 13.94 13.15 -23.98
N PHE A 83 14.66 13.17 -22.85
CA PHE A 83 15.20 11.97 -22.23
C PHE A 83 14.09 10.97 -21.86
N PHE A 84 13.02 11.42 -21.19
CA PHE A 84 11.91 10.55 -20.83
C PHE A 84 11.12 10.06 -22.05
N LEU A 85 10.90 10.90 -23.06
CA LEU A 85 10.27 10.50 -24.32
C LEU A 85 11.09 9.41 -25.03
N LEU A 86 12.42 9.56 -25.09
CA LEU A 86 13.30 8.52 -25.61
C LEU A 86 13.21 7.21 -24.80
N MET A 87 13.14 7.31 -23.48
CA MET A 87 13.05 6.17 -22.58
C MET A 87 11.70 5.45 -22.64
N ASP A 88 10.62 6.18 -22.89
CA ASP A 88 9.26 5.66 -23.03
C ASP A 88 9.07 4.99 -24.40
N ASP A 89 9.60 5.58 -25.47
CA ASP A 89 9.42 5.11 -26.85
C ASP A 89 10.47 4.05 -27.29
N SER A 90 11.65 4.01 -26.66
CA SER A 90 12.74 3.10 -27.04
C SER A 90 13.06 2.06 -25.98
N ARG A 91 12.68 0.81 -26.27
CA ARG A 91 13.05 -0.36 -25.44
C ARG A 91 14.56 -0.55 -25.32
N VAL A 92 15.32 -0.22 -26.38
CA VAL A 92 16.78 -0.35 -26.41
C VAL A 92 17.45 0.73 -25.57
N ALA A 93 17.03 1.99 -25.69
CA ALA A 93 17.53 3.08 -24.86
C ALA A 93 17.28 2.78 -23.37
N ARG A 94 16.07 2.27 -23.05
CA ARG A 94 15.73 1.83 -21.71
C ARG A 94 16.62 0.70 -21.19
N ALA A 95 16.89 -0.32 -22.01
CA ALA A 95 17.78 -1.42 -21.64
C ALA A 95 19.22 -0.95 -21.38
N ILE A 96 19.75 -0.05 -22.22
CA ILE A 96 21.09 0.54 -22.05
C ILE A 96 21.15 1.37 -20.77
N TYR A 97 20.16 2.24 -20.54
CA TYR A 97 20.08 3.06 -19.34
C TYR A 97 19.98 2.21 -18.06
N LEU A 98 19.10 1.21 -18.04
CA LEU A 98 18.98 0.30 -16.88
C LEU A 98 20.28 -0.47 -16.64
N ARG A 99 20.98 -0.88 -17.69
CA ARG A 99 22.31 -1.52 -17.57
C ARG A 99 23.35 -0.55 -17.00
N TYR A 100 23.33 0.71 -17.43
CA TYR A 100 24.23 1.75 -16.95
C TYR A 100 23.97 2.12 -15.48
N VAL A 101 22.72 2.37 -15.10
CA VAL A 101 22.34 2.81 -13.75
C VAL A 101 22.45 1.70 -12.72
N ASN A 102 22.01 0.49 -13.07
CA ASN A 102 22.01 -0.61 -12.11
C ASN A 102 23.36 -1.31 -12.01
N GLY A 103 24.32 -1.06 -12.92
CA GLY A 103 25.65 -1.68 -12.92
C GLY A 103 25.68 -3.22 -13.00
N ILE A 104 24.51 -3.85 -13.06
CA ILE A 104 24.34 -5.29 -12.88
C ILE A 104 24.37 -5.96 -14.25
N GLY A 105 25.47 -6.64 -14.56
CA GLY A 105 25.40 -7.81 -15.42
C GLY A 105 24.47 -8.85 -14.78
N LEU A 106 23.68 -9.57 -15.57
CA LEU A 106 22.69 -10.57 -15.13
C LEU A 106 23.16 -11.50 -13.98
N ALA A 107 24.47 -11.72 -13.83
CA ALA A 107 25.08 -12.51 -12.77
C ALA A 107 25.04 -11.88 -11.35
N ALA A 108 25.11 -10.55 -11.21
CA ALA A 108 25.11 -9.90 -9.88
C ALA A 108 23.69 -9.75 -9.29
N ALA A 109 22.66 -9.69 -10.14
CA ALA A 109 21.26 -9.78 -9.70
C ALA A 109 20.97 -11.16 -9.08
N ALA A 110 21.60 -12.23 -9.56
CA ALA A 110 21.43 -13.58 -9.02
C ALA A 110 22.09 -13.78 -7.64
N GLN A 111 23.08 -12.96 -7.26
CA GLN A 111 23.80 -13.10 -5.98
C GLN A 111 23.15 -12.36 -4.80
N LEU A 112 22.24 -11.41 -5.04
CA LEU A 112 21.52 -10.71 -3.98
C LEU A 112 20.31 -11.50 -3.42
N TYR A 113 20.08 -12.73 -3.93
CA TYR A 113 18.81 -13.44 -3.78
C TYR A 113 18.85 -14.67 -2.85
N ASP A 114 20.01 -15.05 -2.30
CA ASP A 114 20.17 -16.40 -1.73
C ASP A 114 19.73 -16.59 -0.26
N ARG A 115 19.21 -15.58 0.47
CA ARG A 115 18.77 -15.83 1.87
C ARG A 115 17.59 -14.95 2.32
N GLN A 116 16.37 -15.40 2.05
CA GLN A 116 15.25 -15.06 2.93
C GLN A 116 15.14 -16.14 4.02
N ALA A 117 15.68 -15.83 5.21
CA ALA A 117 15.28 -16.56 6.40
C ALA A 117 13.78 -16.30 6.63
N VAL A 118 13.01 -17.36 6.90
CA VAL A 118 11.65 -17.20 7.42
C VAL A 118 11.75 -16.24 8.62
N PRO A 119 11.00 -15.12 8.64
CA PRO A 119 11.12 -14.15 9.72
C PRO A 119 10.86 -14.86 11.04
N THR A 120 11.76 -14.63 12.01
CA THR A 120 11.66 -15.25 13.32
C THR A 120 10.41 -14.74 14.04
N CYS A 121 9.86 -15.55 14.95
CA CYS A 121 8.73 -15.13 15.78
C CYS A 121 9.04 -13.81 16.52
N SER A 122 10.27 -13.63 17.01
CA SER A 122 10.71 -12.37 17.64
C SER A 122 10.66 -11.15 16.71
N PHE A 123 11.02 -11.31 15.44
CA PHE A 123 10.93 -10.24 14.45
C PHE A 123 9.47 -9.88 14.18
N LEU A 124 8.62 -10.89 13.97
CA LEU A 124 7.18 -10.69 13.72
C LEU A 124 6.47 -10.02 14.90
N VAL A 125 6.78 -10.44 16.13
CA VAL A 125 6.25 -9.82 17.35
C VAL A 125 6.70 -8.37 17.47
N ALA A 126 7.98 -8.08 17.23
CA ALA A 126 8.47 -6.71 17.26
C ALA A 126 7.80 -5.82 16.19
N GLU A 127 7.58 -6.36 14.99
CA GLU A 127 6.89 -5.64 13.91
C GLU A 127 5.46 -5.29 14.30
N ILE A 128 4.72 -6.28 14.79
CA ILE A 128 3.31 -6.09 15.11
C ILE A 128 3.10 -5.21 16.34
N ASP A 129 4.04 -5.23 17.29
CA ASP A 129 4.02 -4.32 18.44
C ASP A 129 4.16 -2.86 18.03
N ARG A 130 4.91 -2.55 16.95
CA ARG A 130 4.97 -1.19 16.40
C ARG A 130 3.60 -0.74 15.89
N HIS A 131 2.90 -1.62 15.21
CA HIS A 131 1.55 -1.34 14.71
C HIS A 131 0.52 -1.26 15.83
N LEU A 132 0.54 -2.15 16.82
CA LEU A 132 -0.35 -2.08 17.98
C LEU A 132 -0.13 -0.79 18.78
N LYS A 133 1.12 -0.36 18.95
CA LYS A 133 1.41 0.93 19.59
C LYS A 133 0.80 2.10 18.81
N LEU A 134 0.87 2.08 17.49
CA LEU A 134 0.26 3.09 16.64
C LEU A 134 -1.27 3.05 16.72
N TRP A 135 -1.89 1.91 16.45
CA TRP A 135 -3.34 1.79 16.25
C TRP A 135 -4.14 1.63 17.54
N SER A 136 -3.59 0.99 18.56
CA SER A 136 -4.29 0.79 19.84
C SER A 136 -3.93 1.83 20.89
N ALA A 137 -2.65 2.22 20.96
CA ALA A 137 -2.17 3.21 21.94
C ALA A 137 -2.05 4.63 21.37
N HIS A 138 -2.38 4.83 20.08
CA HIS A 138 -2.31 6.12 19.38
C HIS A 138 -0.93 6.79 19.53
N ALA A 139 0.14 5.98 19.51
CA ALA A 139 1.50 6.41 19.82
C ALA A 139 2.51 5.98 18.74
N PRO A 140 3.49 6.84 18.39
CA PRO A 140 3.64 8.21 18.87
C PRO A 140 2.55 9.14 18.32
N THR A 141 2.10 10.11 19.13
CA THR A 141 0.96 11.00 18.80
C THR A 141 1.09 11.68 17.43
N PRO A 142 2.28 12.20 17.01
CA PRO A 142 2.40 12.80 15.68
C PRO A 142 2.22 11.80 14.53
N ALA A 143 2.58 10.52 14.72
CA ALA A 143 2.36 9.50 13.69
C ALA A 143 0.88 9.16 13.61
N PHE A 144 0.22 8.95 14.76
CA PHE A 144 -1.21 8.62 14.78
C PHE A 144 -2.07 9.78 14.28
N ALA A 145 -1.74 11.04 14.59
CA ALA A 145 -2.45 12.21 14.05
C ALA A 145 -2.50 12.22 12.51
N ARG A 146 -1.44 11.72 11.84
CA ARG A 146 -1.42 11.60 10.37
C ARG A 146 -2.28 10.44 9.88
N VAL A 147 -2.31 9.32 10.61
CA VAL A 147 -3.23 8.21 10.33
C VAL A 147 -4.68 8.68 10.45
N GLU A 148 -5.00 9.38 11.54
CA GLU A 148 -6.32 9.96 11.78
C GLU A 148 -6.71 10.97 10.70
N LYS A 149 -5.79 11.88 10.34
CA LYS A 149 -6.01 12.84 9.26
C LYS A 149 -6.25 12.15 7.91
N PHE A 150 -5.48 11.10 7.60
CA PHE A 150 -5.68 10.29 6.40
C PHE A 150 -7.05 9.64 6.35
N ILE A 151 -7.47 9.01 7.45
CA ILE A 151 -8.79 8.38 7.59
C ILE A 151 -9.91 9.42 7.43
N ALA A 152 -9.77 10.59 8.07
CA ALA A 152 -10.73 11.67 7.99
C ALA A 152 -10.87 12.21 6.56
N ASP A 153 -9.77 12.37 5.81
CA ASP A 153 -9.81 12.85 4.43
C ASP A 153 -10.48 11.84 3.50
N ILE A 154 -10.23 10.54 3.68
CA ILE A 154 -10.93 9.49 2.92
C ILE A 154 -12.42 9.50 3.24
N ALA A 155 -12.79 9.57 4.51
CA ALA A 155 -14.19 9.63 4.92
C ALA A 155 -14.90 10.89 4.38
N GLY A 156 -14.16 12.01 4.27
CA GLY A 156 -14.64 13.25 3.66
C GLY A 156 -15.04 13.07 2.18
N VAL A 157 -14.28 12.29 1.40
CA VAL A 157 -14.63 11.94 0.01
C VAL A 157 -15.99 11.24 -0.04
N ARG A 158 -16.19 10.25 0.83
CA ARG A 158 -17.45 9.50 0.90
C ARG A 158 -18.64 10.39 1.22
N LEU A 159 -18.51 11.30 2.18
CA LEU A 159 -19.62 12.17 2.60
C LEU A 159 -19.97 13.21 1.53
N GLY A 160 -18.97 13.78 0.85
CA GLY A 160 -19.18 14.79 -0.18
C GLY A 160 -19.77 14.23 -1.46
N GLU A 161 -19.19 13.13 -1.96
CA GLU A 161 -19.52 12.57 -3.28
C GLU A 161 -20.51 11.40 -3.21
N LYS A 162 -20.83 10.91 -2.00
CA LYS A 162 -21.65 9.70 -1.75
C LYS A 162 -21.07 8.43 -2.38
N ILE A 163 -19.76 8.40 -2.61
CA ILE A 163 -19.06 7.24 -3.17
C ILE A 163 -18.58 6.35 -2.00
N PRO A 164 -18.95 5.06 -1.95
CA PRO A 164 -18.41 4.15 -0.95
C PRO A 164 -16.90 3.97 -1.16
N VAL A 165 -16.14 4.06 -0.07
CA VAL A 165 -14.69 3.87 -0.06
C VAL A 165 -14.32 2.78 0.94
N ASP A 166 -13.67 1.73 0.43
CA ASP A 166 -13.19 0.60 1.21
C ASP A 166 -11.67 0.56 1.24
N LEU A 167 -11.12 0.15 2.39
CA LEU A 167 -9.68 -0.03 2.56
C LEU A 167 -9.35 -1.52 2.61
N VAL A 168 -8.47 -1.94 1.70
CA VAL A 168 -7.86 -3.27 1.66
C VAL A 168 -6.44 -3.15 2.21
N LEU A 169 -6.19 -3.77 3.35
CA LEU A 169 -4.86 -3.78 3.97
C LEU A 169 -4.15 -5.12 3.76
N TYR A 170 -2.88 -5.06 3.39
CA TYR A 170 -1.99 -6.23 3.30
C TYR A 170 -0.68 -5.99 4.06
N GLY A 171 0.08 -7.05 4.30
CA GLY A 171 1.35 -6.98 5.04
C GLY A 171 1.21 -7.05 6.56
N ILE A 172 0.01 -7.35 7.09
CA ILE A 172 -0.24 -7.65 8.50
C ILE A 172 0.36 -9.02 8.85
N GLY A 173 0.35 -9.95 7.89
CA GLY A 173 0.82 -11.32 8.05
C GLY A 173 -0.31 -12.31 8.37
N ASP A 174 0.02 -13.61 8.34
CA ASP A 174 -0.91 -14.71 8.57
C ASP A 174 -0.80 -15.28 10.00
N VAL A 175 -1.89 -15.85 10.51
CA VAL A 175 -1.89 -16.61 11.77
C VAL A 175 -0.90 -17.77 11.68
N ARG A 176 -0.10 -17.93 12.74
CA ARG A 176 1.01 -18.88 12.82
C ARG A 176 0.89 -19.77 14.04
N ALA A 177 0.72 -21.08 13.82
CA ALA A 177 0.69 -22.06 14.89
C ALA A 177 2.01 -22.13 15.68
N ASP A 178 3.14 -21.83 15.02
CA ASP A 178 4.48 -21.80 15.62
C ASP A 178 4.82 -20.47 16.31
N CYS A 179 3.93 -19.49 16.26
CA CYS A 179 4.11 -18.17 16.88
C CYS A 179 2.76 -17.64 17.38
N VAL A 180 2.28 -18.23 18.48
CA VAL A 180 0.98 -17.91 19.10
C VAL A 180 0.89 -16.44 19.52
N ASP A 181 1.97 -15.89 20.07
CA ASP A 181 2.00 -14.48 20.51
C ASP A 181 1.75 -13.50 19.36
N PHE A 182 2.45 -13.69 18.23
CA PHE A 182 2.18 -12.93 17.01
C PHE A 182 0.72 -13.08 16.56
N SER A 183 0.19 -14.30 16.57
CA SER A 183 -1.18 -14.57 16.13
C SER A 183 -2.22 -13.85 16.99
N LEU A 184 -2.04 -13.82 18.31
CA LEU A 184 -2.91 -13.07 19.22
C LEU A 184 -2.80 -11.56 18.98
N LYS A 185 -1.58 -11.04 18.81
CA LYS A 185 -1.33 -9.62 18.52
C LYS A 185 -1.89 -9.21 17.16
N ARG A 186 -1.91 -10.11 16.18
CA ARG A 186 -2.52 -9.93 14.85
C ARG A 186 -4.00 -9.67 14.95
N GLU A 187 -4.70 -10.52 15.71
CA GLU A 187 -6.13 -10.33 15.92
C GLU A 187 -6.43 -9.02 16.65
N ALA A 188 -5.63 -8.67 17.67
CA ALA A 188 -5.76 -7.40 18.37
C ALA A 188 -5.51 -6.18 17.45
N LEU A 189 -4.53 -6.28 16.55
CA LEU A 189 -4.22 -5.21 15.59
C LEU A 189 -5.36 -5.02 14.58
N VAL A 190 -5.85 -6.11 13.99
CA VAL A 190 -6.96 -6.06 13.03
C VAL A 190 -8.20 -5.44 13.69
N ALA A 191 -8.54 -5.87 14.91
CA ALA A 191 -9.66 -5.30 15.66
C ALA A 191 -9.47 -3.81 15.98
N ALA A 192 -8.25 -3.37 16.31
CA ALA A 192 -7.95 -1.96 16.54
C ALA A 192 -8.14 -1.12 15.27
N ILE A 193 -7.58 -1.57 14.14
CA ILE A 193 -7.74 -0.90 12.84
C ILE A 193 -9.20 -0.82 12.43
N GLU A 194 -9.92 -1.95 12.50
CA GLU A 194 -11.34 -2.03 12.14
C GLU A 194 -12.19 -1.10 13.00
N SER A 195 -11.94 -1.07 14.32
CA SER A 195 -12.60 -0.14 15.23
C SER A 195 -12.37 1.31 14.81
N THR A 196 -11.11 1.72 14.59
CA THR A 196 -10.78 3.08 14.13
C THR A 196 -11.47 3.43 12.82
N LEU A 197 -11.43 2.55 11.81
CA LEU A 197 -12.05 2.79 10.51
C LEU A 197 -13.58 2.87 10.59
N SER A 198 -14.20 2.00 11.39
CA SER A 198 -15.66 1.95 11.55
C SER A 198 -16.25 3.21 12.18
N LEU A 199 -15.50 3.91 13.06
CA LEU A 199 -15.88 5.21 13.59
C LEU A 199 -16.02 6.29 12.51
N HIS A 200 -15.32 6.13 11.39
CA HIS A 200 -15.41 7.00 10.22
C HIS A 200 -16.28 6.39 9.11
N GLY A 201 -17.02 5.32 9.43
CA GLY A 201 -17.87 4.59 8.50
C GLY A 201 -17.10 3.78 7.46
N LEU A 202 -15.78 3.68 7.52
CA LEU A 202 -14.96 2.97 6.53
C LEU A 202 -14.91 1.47 6.86
N ARG A 203 -14.93 0.64 5.82
CA ARG A 203 -14.82 -0.82 5.93
C ARG A 203 -13.39 -1.29 5.67
N LEU A 204 -12.94 -2.22 6.50
CA LEU A 204 -11.65 -2.89 6.37
C LEU A 204 -11.79 -4.24 5.66
N TRP A 205 -10.88 -4.50 4.71
CA TRP A 205 -10.62 -5.82 4.16
C TRP A 205 -9.21 -6.26 4.54
N ASP A 206 -9.10 -7.28 5.37
CA ASP A 206 -7.84 -7.95 5.71
C ASP A 206 -7.44 -8.89 4.55
N ALA A 207 -6.59 -8.38 3.64
CA ALA A 207 -6.20 -9.10 2.44
C ALA A 207 -5.42 -10.37 2.76
N ASP A 208 -4.56 -10.33 3.77
CA ASP A 208 -3.74 -11.47 4.18
C ASP A 208 -4.63 -12.61 4.67
N ARG A 209 -5.64 -12.33 5.50
CA ARG A 209 -6.62 -13.33 5.94
C ARG A 209 -7.48 -13.82 4.78
N ALA A 210 -8.00 -12.92 3.94
CA ALA A 210 -8.93 -13.29 2.88
C ALA A 210 -8.26 -14.16 1.81
N VAL A 211 -7.04 -13.80 1.39
CA VAL A 211 -6.23 -14.62 0.49
C VAL A 211 -5.96 -15.98 1.11
N ARG A 212 -5.69 -16.04 2.42
CA ARG A 212 -5.44 -17.30 3.13
C ARG A 212 -6.66 -18.22 3.19
N SER A 213 -7.82 -17.69 3.54
CA SER A 213 -9.01 -18.48 3.89
C SER A 213 -9.91 -18.83 2.71
N GLY A 214 -9.95 -17.99 1.67
CA GLY A 214 -10.99 -18.09 0.62
C GLY A 214 -10.48 -18.25 -0.80
N PHE A 215 -9.27 -17.76 -1.10
CA PHE A 215 -8.79 -17.63 -2.49
C PHE A 215 -7.51 -18.45 -2.76
N ALA A 216 -6.78 -18.80 -1.69
CA ALA A 216 -5.72 -19.79 -1.70
C ALA A 216 -6.26 -21.19 -1.95
N HIS A 217 -5.93 -21.81 -3.08
CA HIS A 217 -6.43 -23.14 -3.42
C HIS A 217 -5.87 -24.31 -2.57
N ASP A 218 -4.85 -24.10 -1.71
CA ASP A 218 -4.06 -25.23 -1.18
C ASP A 218 -3.64 -25.15 0.32
N ASN A 219 -4.26 -24.33 1.18
CA ASN A 219 -3.78 -24.17 2.57
C ASN A 219 -2.26 -23.85 2.68
N GLU A 220 -1.70 -23.20 1.67
CA GLU A 220 -0.27 -22.84 1.59
C GLU A 220 0.05 -21.53 2.32
N PRO A 221 1.27 -21.35 2.86
CA PRO A 221 1.66 -20.11 3.55
C PRO A 221 1.62 -18.90 2.61
N LEU A 222 1.34 -17.71 3.15
CA LEU A 222 1.24 -16.47 2.36
C LEU A 222 2.49 -16.19 1.51
N SER A 223 3.68 -16.58 1.97
CA SER A 223 4.94 -16.44 1.24
C SER A 223 4.94 -17.10 -0.15
N ARG A 224 4.08 -18.11 -0.38
CA ARG A 224 3.90 -18.75 -1.69
C ARG A 224 3.21 -17.85 -2.70
N TYR A 225 2.55 -16.77 -2.30
CA TYR A 225 1.89 -15.82 -3.21
C TYR A 225 2.79 -14.68 -3.68
N TYR A 226 4.02 -14.60 -3.16
CA TYR A 226 4.98 -13.54 -3.50
C TYR A 226 6.17 -14.12 -4.30
N GLY A 227 6.85 -13.29 -5.10
CA GLY A 227 8.05 -13.60 -5.91
C GLY A 227 7.86 -13.60 -7.44
N PHE A 228 8.95 -13.75 -8.19
CA PHE A 228 8.95 -13.98 -9.65
C PHE A 228 9.97 -15.07 -10.00
N GLY A 229 9.67 -15.94 -10.98
CA GLY A 229 10.60 -16.98 -11.43
C GLY A 229 10.65 -18.22 -10.53
N ARG A 230 11.78 -18.95 -10.52
CA ARG A 230 11.98 -20.18 -9.71
C ARG A 230 12.06 -19.92 -8.19
N GLU A 231 12.05 -18.66 -7.77
CA GLU A 231 12.24 -18.25 -6.38
C GLU A 231 10.97 -17.52 -5.86
N ARG A 232 10.36 -18.10 -4.82
CA ARG A 232 9.15 -17.61 -4.14
C ARG A 232 9.56 -16.70 -2.97
N GLY A 233 8.81 -15.62 -2.71
CA GLY A 233 8.85 -14.90 -1.42
C GLY A 233 9.23 -13.41 -1.41
N VAL A 234 9.58 -12.78 -2.54
CA VAL A 234 10.03 -11.36 -2.55
C VAL A 234 8.95 -10.42 -3.07
N GLY A 235 8.43 -9.56 -2.18
CA GLY A 235 7.87 -8.20 -2.38
C GLY A 235 6.69 -7.99 -3.33
N HIS A 236 6.73 -8.59 -4.51
CA HIS A 236 5.69 -8.54 -5.53
C HIS A 236 4.92 -9.85 -5.57
N LEU A 237 3.65 -9.79 -5.96
CA LEU A 237 2.83 -10.97 -6.14
C LEU A 237 3.38 -11.81 -7.32
N ASN A 238 3.41 -13.12 -7.14
CA ASN A 238 3.63 -14.04 -8.26
C ASN A 238 2.32 -14.30 -9.01
N TYR A 239 2.32 -15.20 -9.99
CA TYR A 239 1.10 -15.55 -10.74
C TYR A 239 -0.06 -15.96 -9.83
N SER A 240 0.18 -16.88 -8.89
CA SER A 240 -0.83 -17.32 -7.93
C SER A 240 -1.27 -16.19 -6.99
N GLY A 241 -0.35 -15.31 -6.59
CA GLY A 241 -0.67 -14.14 -5.78
C GLY A 241 -1.56 -13.15 -6.52
N HIS A 242 -1.24 -12.85 -7.78
CA HIS A 242 -2.08 -12.01 -8.63
C HIS A 242 -3.47 -12.61 -8.83
N HIS A 243 -3.58 -13.92 -8.99
CA HIS A 243 -4.87 -14.61 -9.08
C HIS A 243 -5.69 -14.46 -7.79
N ALA A 244 -5.11 -14.81 -6.64
CA ALA A 244 -5.81 -14.76 -5.35
C ALA A 244 -6.23 -13.33 -4.98
N TYR A 245 -5.36 -12.35 -5.20
CA TYR A 245 -5.72 -10.94 -4.99
C TYR A 245 -6.77 -10.45 -6.01
N SER A 246 -6.78 -10.98 -7.23
CA SER A 246 -7.84 -10.66 -8.19
C SER A 246 -9.19 -11.21 -7.74
N GLU A 247 -9.24 -12.40 -7.15
CA GLU A 247 -10.49 -12.97 -6.61
C GLU A 247 -10.98 -12.18 -5.40
N LEU A 248 -10.08 -11.80 -4.49
CA LEU A 248 -10.38 -10.88 -3.39
C LEU A 248 -11.01 -9.59 -3.93
N LEU A 249 -10.38 -8.93 -4.90
CA LEU A 249 -10.90 -7.67 -5.44
C LEU A 249 -12.25 -7.82 -6.13
N GLN A 250 -12.51 -8.96 -6.79
CA GLN A 250 -13.85 -9.25 -7.32
C GLN A 250 -14.89 -9.31 -6.20
N GLU A 251 -14.55 -9.92 -5.06
CA GLU A 251 -15.46 -10.01 -3.92
C GLU A 251 -15.69 -8.64 -3.26
N VAL A 252 -14.63 -7.84 -3.08
CA VAL A 252 -14.76 -6.45 -2.60
C VAL A 252 -15.73 -5.68 -3.50
N VAL A 253 -15.51 -5.71 -4.82
CA VAL A 253 -16.38 -5.01 -5.78
C VAL A 253 -17.81 -5.54 -5.75
N ARG A 254 -18.02 -6.87 -5.64
CA ARG A 254 -19.36 -7.44 -5.52
C ARG A 254 -20.08 -6.95 -4.27
N SER A 255 -19.41 -6.96 -3.12
CA SER A 255 -20.00 -6.49 -1.87
C SER A 255 -20.45 -5.02 -1.95
N LEU A 256 -19.68 -4.18 -2.66
CA LEU A 256 -19.98 -2.77 -2.88
C LEU A 256 -21.20 -2.60 -3.81
N SER A 257 -21.38 -3.49 -4.79
CA SER A 257 -22.54 -3.46 -5.68
C SER A 257 -23.83 -4.02 -5.07
N THR A 258 -23.74 -4.85 -4.02
CA THR A 258 -24.91 -5.47 -3.39
C THR A 258 -25.52 -4.64 -2.25
N ASP A 259 -24.79 -3.66 -1.73
CA ASP A 259 -25.30 -2.75 -0.69
C ASP A 259 -26.30 -1.70 -1.23
N ASP A 260 -26.53 -1.64 -2.55
CA ASP A 260 -27.53 -0.77 -3.22
C ASP A 260 -28.96 -1.35 -3.29
N HIS A 261 -29.29 -2.35 -2.48
CA HIS A 261 -30.64 -2.94 -2.40
C HIS A 261 -31.28 -2.92 -1.01
N LYS A 262 -30.87 -2.00 -0.11
CA LYS A 262 -31.60 -1.74 1.15
C LYS A 262 -31.79 -0.25 1.42
#